data_AF-A0A2R6NRY5-F1
#
_entry.id   AF-A0A2R6NRY5-F1
#
_cell.length_a   1.000
_cell.length_b   1.000
_cell.length_c   1.000
_cell.angle_alpha   90.00
_cell.angle_beta   90.00
_cell.angle_gamma   90.00
#
_symmetry.space_group_name_H-M   'P 1'
#
loop_
_entity.id
_entity.type
_entity.pdbx_description
1 polymer ?
#
loop_
_entity_poly.entity_id
_entity_poly.type
_entity_poly.pdbx_seq_one_letter_code
_entity_poly.pdbx_strand_id
1 'polypeptide(L)'
;RNSSEIPIPRARLFYSNPHRRRTGGTVVCGLPPEHVLNRLRKFHQLAAGGEHAGPDLRKQMENARHLSKYVFPLQYGLPCALTAETQTFSSSLPNYMDREEQIKKKGSIKTPKRLKSILSLLERTMWRHHKCGYRPLLQKICPSKLKSNHSGSLDSSVILEMMSEDSFQLNSQAFHPNHTVSFDSTGQPISAQGLSQSSKQAKKKPRFAEFTCSHAEVYCYAVLVTKLVIPPAFWGSKKNFAVVKSKIQTLISARRYETFTLHSILQNFSTSDCEWLMPDTPGARKQSRVSVTDSLKRTELLKEFLFWYFDSFLIPLIRTNFYVTESSAFRNKILYFRQDDWETLCTPLIEKLTTDTFQKLRREDAEEILHQRRLGFSFVRLLPKETGVRPIVNLRRKESAPKGGFGPYAQSINQIMKAAFHILTYEKEAQRKKLGASVFGPNEVYIKLKAYKTKLLSSSLSGKLPKLYFVKLDVQACFDTIEQTKLLQILRTILSEEEYLIQRHGQVGVAANKVKRTYVKMAMPAGE
;
A
#
# COMPACT_ATOMS: atom_id res chain seq x y z
N ARG A 1 -4.35 -0.84 -26.77
CA ARG A 1 -4.52 -1.72 -25.59
C ARG A 1 -5.98 -1.73 -25.17
N ASN A 2 -6.54 -2.89 -24.81
CA ASN A 2 -7.94 -2.95 -24.37
C ASN A 2 -8.07 -2.28 -22.98
N SER A 3 -9.19 -1.60 -22.72
CA SER A 3 -9.39 -0.87 -21.47
C SER A 3 -9.46 -1.80 -20.25
N SER A 4 -9.75 -3.09 -20.48
CA SER A 4 -9.78 -4.14 -19.45
C SER A 4 -8.39 -4.51 -18.94
N GLU A 5 -7.34 -4.29 -19.75
CA GLU A 5 -5.95 -4.65 -19.44
C GLU A 5 -5.19 -3.50 -18.76
N ILE A 6 -5.86 -2.39 -18.48
CA ILE A 6 -5.26 -1.18 -17.90
C ILE A 6 -5.76 -1.05 -16.46
N PRO A 7 -5.03 -1.60 -15.47
CA PRO A 7 -5.38 -1.45 -14.07
C PRO A 7 -5.03 -0.04 -13.57
N ILE A 8 -5.90 0.53 -12.74
CA ILE A 8 -5.55 1.68 -11.92
C ILE A 8 -4.64 1.19 -10.79
N PRO A 9 -3.45 1.77 -10.58
CA PRO A 9 -2.46 1.25 -9.65
C PRO A 9 -2.79 1.57 -8.19
N ARG A 10 -3.86 0.95 -7.66
CA ARG A 10 -4.32 1.08 -6.26
C ARG A 10 -3.24 0.74 -5.24
N ALA A 11 -2.25 -0.07 -5.59
CA ALA A 11 -1.09 -0.35 -4.75
C ALA A 11 -0.36 0.92 -4.27
N ARG A 12 -0.48 2.04 -5.00
CA ARG A 12 0.08 3.36 -4.62
C ARG A 12 -0.68 4.05 -3.48
N LEU A 13 -1.87 3.59 -3.09
CA LEU A 13 -2.60 4.15 -1.93
C LEU A 13 -1.94 3.79 -0.60
N PHE A 14 -1.28 2.64 -0.52
CA PHE A 14 -0.88 2.05 0.75
C PHE A 14 0.43 2.64 1.31
N TYR A 15 0.46 2.75 2.63
CA TYR A 15 1.66 3.02 3.45
C TYR A 15 2.42 4.28 3.08
N SER A 16 1.69 5.36 2.79
CA SER A 16 2.28 6.67 2.59
C SER A 16 2.79 7.26 3.90
N ASN A 17 4.04 7.73 3.89
CA ASN A 17 4.54 8.59 4.94
C ASN A 17 3.94 10.00 4.80
N PRO A 18 3.73 10.72 5.92
CA PRO A 18 3.22 12.08 5.88
C PRO A 18 4.22 12.99 5.14
N HIS A 19 3.70 13.84 4.25
CA HIS A 19 4.49 14.94 3.71
C HIS A 19 4.47 16.09 4.72
N ARG A 20 5.64 16.64 5.08
CA ARG A 20 5.74 17.79 5.98
C ARG A 20 5.95 19.08 5.19
N ARG A 21 5.34 20.18 5.65
CA ARG A 21 5.71 21.51 5.17
C ARG A 21 7.10 21.87 5.71
N ARG A 22 7.92 22.52 4.88
CA ARG A 22 9.26 23.01 5.28
C ARG A 22 9.17 24.02 6.44
N THR A 23 8.10 24.80 6.48
CA THR A 23 7.81 25.78 7.54
C THR A 23 6.81 25.20 8.53
N GLY A 24 7.22 25.01 9.79
CA GLY A 24 6.33 24.66 10.92
C GLY A 24 6.00 23.17 11.08
N GLY A 25 6.61 22.26 10.30
CA GLY A 25 6.53 20.81 10.53
C GLY A 25 5.17 20.15 10.33
N THR A 26 4.10 20.91 10.10
CA THR A 26 2.73 20.37 9.99
C THR A 26 2.57 19.44 8.78
N VAL A 27 1.78 18.37 8.97
CA VAL A 27 1.36 17.45 7.89
C VAL A 27 0.63 18.21 6.80
N VAL A 28 1.07 17.98 5.55
CA VAL A 28 0.43 18.50 4.34
C VAL A 28 -0.93 17.83 4.17
N CYS A 29 -1.96 18.63 3.97
CA CYS A 29 -3.32 18.20 3.66
C CYS A 29 -3.66 18.58 2.21
N GLY A 30 -4.42 17.72 1.52
CA GLY A 30 -4.79 17.86 0.11
C GLY A 30 -3.96 17.00 -0.84
N LEU A 31 -3.48 17.58 -1.95
CA LEU A 31 -2.59 16.88 -2.89
C LEU A 31 -1.12 16.98 -2.44
N PRO A 32 -0.25 16.02 -2.81
CA PRO A 32 1.14 16.04 -2.38
C PRO A 32 1.92 17.21 -3.02
N PRO A 33 3.01 17.70 -2.40
CA PRO A 33 3.75 18.87 -2.90
C PRO A 33 4.31 18.72 -4.32
N GLU A 34 4.59 17.48 -4.74
CA GLU A 34 5.10 17.11 -6.07
C GLU A 34 4.00 17.07 -7.14
N HIS A 35 2.72 17.12 -6.75
CA HIS A 35 1.62 17.10 -7.70
C HIS A 35 1.66 18.33 -8.61
N VAL A 36 1.38 18.17 -9.91
CA VAL A 36 1.41 19.25 -10.91
C VAL A 36 0.60 20.49 -10.47
N LEU A 37 -0.60 20.29 -9.94
CA LEU A 37 -1.44 21.38 -9.41
C LEU A 37 -0.79 22.21 -8.29
N ASN A 38 0.01 21.58 -7.40
CA ASN A 38 0.76 22.28 -6.36
C ASN A 38 2.05 22.91 -6.88
N ARG A 39 2.70 22.31 -7.89
CA ARG A 39 3.91 22.87 -8.51
C ARG A 39 3.60 24.14 -9.27
N LEU A 40 2.55 24.13 -10.10
CA LEU A 40 2.11 25.30 -10.85
C LEU A 40 1.71 26.47 -9.95
N ARG A 41 1.25 26.20 -8.72
CA ARG A 41 1.02 27.23 -7.69
C ARG A 41 2.28 27.99 -7.31
N LYS A 42 3.38 27.28 -7.06
CA LYS A 42 4.65 27.89 -6.62
C LYS A 42 5.21 28.85 -7.66
N PHE A 43 5.09 28.50 -8.94
CA PHE A 43 5.51 29.37 -10.05
C PHE A 43 4.64 30.63 -10.21
N HIS A 44 3.40 30.59 -9.75
CA HIS A 44 2.55 31.78 -9.67
C HIS A 44 2.96 32.69 -8.50
N GLN A 45 3.25 32.12 -7.32
CA GLN A 45 3.65 32.89 -6.13
C GLN A 45 5.03 33.53 -6.27
N LEU A 46 6.02 32.82 -6.82
CA LEU A 46 7.37 33.34 -7.05
C LEU A 46 7.43 34.51 -8.05
N ALA A 47 6.46 34.61 -8.95
CA ALA A 47 6.39 35.70 -9.92
C ALA A 47 5.55 36.89 -9.47
N ALA A 48 4.75 36.73 -8.40
CA ALA A 48 3.95 37.80 -7.80
C ALA A 48 4.72 38.55 -6.69
N GLY A 49 6.03 38.34 -6.57
CA GLY A 49 6.90 39.04 -5.61
C GLY A 49 7.25 40.49 -6.00
N GLY A 50 6.65 41.03 -7.06
CA GLY A 50 6.63 42.46 -7.37
C GLY A 50 5.24 43.01 -7.08
N GLU A 51 5.17 44.11 -6.35
CA GLU A 51 3.94 44.79 -5.96
C GLU A 51 3.04 45.06 -7.19
N HIS A 52 1.75 44.74 -7.06
CA HIS A 52 0.66 45.23 -7.92
C HIS A 52 0.66 44.83 -9.43
N ALA A 53 1.01 43.60 -9.78
CA ALA A 53 0.66 43.05 -11.09
C ALA A 53 -0.59 42.15 -11.00
N GLY A 54 -1.67 42.52 -11.69
CA GLY A 54 -2.84 41.66 -11.89
C GLY A 54 -2.47 40.31 -12.53
N PRO A 55 -3.38 39.31 -12.50
CA PRO A 55 -3.09 37.98 -13.05
C PRO A 55 -2.63 38.05 -14.51
N ASP A 56 -1.38 37.71 -14.79
CA ASP A 56 -0.85 37.62 -16.15
C ASP A 56 -1.58 36.48 -16.90
N LEU A 57 -2.54 36.87 -17.74
CA LEU A 57 -3.38 35.98 -18.54
C LEU A 57 -2.54 35.03 -19.41
N ARG A 58 -1.38 35.51 -19.90
CA ARG A 58 -0.48 34.70 -20.73
C ARG A 58 0.12 33.56 -19.92
N LYS A 59 0.62 33.85 -18.72
CA LYS A 59 1.18 32.85 -17.82
C LYS A 59 0.13 31.86 -17.31
N GLN A 60 -1.11 32.32 -17.09
CA GLN A 60 -2.23 31.43 -16.75
C GLN A 60 -2.52 30.43 -17.87
N MET A 61 -2.57 30.90 -19.12
CA MET A 61 -2.76 30.01 -20.26
C MET A 61 -1.57 29.06 -20.48
N GLU A 62 -0.34 29.49 -20.22
CA GLU A 62 0.85 28.63 -20.25
C GLU A 62 0.75 27.51 -19.22
N ASN A 63 0.35 27.83 -17.98
CA ASN A 63 0.12 26.83 -16.94
C ASN A 63 -0.99 25.84 -17.31
N ALA A 64 -2.08 26.31 -17.91
CA ALA A 64 -3.17 25.45 -18.39
C ALA A 64 -2.70 24.51 -19.51
N ARG A 65 -1.85 24.99 -20.43
CA ARG A 65 -1.20 24.17 -21.46
C ARG A 65 -0.18 23.20 -20.89
N HIS A 66 0.43 23.52 -19.76
CA HIS A 66 1.31 22.58 -19.08
C HIS A 66 0.50 21.49 -18.39
N LEU A 67 -0.57 21.85 -17.68
CA LEU A 67 -1.48 20.89 -17.05
C LEU A 67 -2.14 19.97 -18.09
N SER A 68 -2.49 20.46 -19.28
CA SER A 68 -3.06 19.62 -20.34
C SER A 68 -2.11 18.50 -20.79
N LYS A 69 -0.79 18.67 -20.68
CA LYS A 69 0.20 17.60 -20.97
C LYS A 69 0.18 16.48 -19.93
N TYR A 70 -0.23 16.79 -18.70
CA TYR A 70 -0.43 15.78 -17.64
C TYR A 70 -1.74 15.03 -17.81
N VAL A 71 -2.82 15.74 -18.15
CA VAL A 71 -4.17 15.18 -18.26
C VAL A 71 -4.36 14.41 -19.59
N PHE A 72 -3.81 14.92 -20.69
CA PHE A 72 -3.98 14.38 -22.04
C PHE A 72 -2.64 14.06 -22.74
N PRO A 73 -1.75 13.27 -22.12
CA PRO A 73 -0.41 13.00 -22.65
C PRO A 73 -0.39 12.45 -24.09
N LEU A 74 -1.31 11.55 -24.44
CA LEU A 74 -1.38 10.91 -25.75
C LEU A 74 -1.60 11.93 -26.86
N GLN A 75 -2.36 13.00 -26.59
CA GLN A 75 -2.61 14.09 -27.54
C GLN A 75 -1.36 14.90 -27.88
N TYR A 76 -0.34 14.85 -27.02
CA TYR A 76 0.98 15.48 -27.24
C TYR A 76 2.03 14.44 -27.68
N GLY A 77 1.63 13.20 -27.95
CA GLY A 77 2.52 12.09 -28.26
C GLY A 77 3.47 11.75 -27.11
N LEU A 78 3.03 11.97 -25.86
CA LEU A 78 3.74 11.56 -24.66
C LEU A 78 3.33 10.12 -24.28
N PRO A 79 4.26 9.29 -23.80
CA PRO A 79 3.97 7.91 -23.42
C PRO A 79 3.01 7.87 -22.23
N CYS A 80 1.95 7.04 -22.27
CA CYS A 80 0.96 6.94 -21.20
C CYS A 80 0.49 5.50 -20.96
N ALA A 81 -0.32 5.29 -19.92
CA ALA A 81 -0.83 3.95 -19.57
C ALA A 81 -1.63 3.29 -20.70
N LEU A 82 -2.19 4.07 -21.62
CA LEU A 82 -2.94 3.58 -22.78
C LEU A 82 -2.02 2.99 -23.88
N THR A 83 -0.77 3.44 -23.94
CA THR A 83 0.21 3.06 -24.99
C THR A 83 1.42 2.30 -24.45
N ALA A 84 1.67 2.29 -23.14
CA ALA A 84 2.78 1.58 -22.56
C ALA A 84 2.66 0.06 -22.78
N GLU A 85 3.59 -0.51 -23.53
CA GLU A 85 3.84 -1.94 -23.58
C GLU A 85 4.36 -2.37 -22.20
N THR A 86 3.71 -3.36 -21.60
CA THR A 86 4.17 -3.94 -20.32
C THR A 86 5.52 -4.61 -20.59
N GLN A 87 6.62 -3.91 -20.34
CA GLN A 87 7.95 -4.49 -20.38
C GLN A 87 7.99 -5.72 -19.47
N THR A 88 8.50 -6.82 -20.03
CA THR A 88 8.48 -8.22 -19.56
C THR A 88 9.07 -8.47 -18.17
N PHE A 89 9.56 -7.45 -17.47
CA PHE A 89 10.23 -7.57 -16.17
C PHE A 89 9.58 -6.82 -15.01
N SER A 90 8.56 -5.99 -15.24
CA SER A 90 7.81 -5.36 -14.14
C SER A 90 6.31 -5.29 -14.46
N SER A 91 5.50 -5.95 -13.65
CA SER A 91 4.03 -5.95 -13.76
C SER A 91 3.38 -4.64 -13.30
N SER A 92 4.18 -3.57 -13.07
CA SER A 92 3.70 -2.30 -12.54
C SER A 92 3.76 -1.21 -13.60
N LEU A 93 2.65 -0.49 -13.80
CA LEU A 93 2.63 0.68 -14.67
C LEU A 93 3.60 1.76 -14.15
N PRO A 94 4.32 2.46 -15.05
CA PRO A 94 5.17 3.59 -14.66
C PRO A 94 4.39 4.65 -13.86
N ASN A 95 5.09 5.34 -12.96
CA ASN A 95 4.50 6.44 -12.22
C ASN A 95 4.44 7.69 -13.10
N TYR A 96 3.23 8.10 -13.48
CA TYR A 96 2.99 9.26 -14.34
C TYR A 96 2.69 10.55 -13.56
N MET A 97 2.84 10.51 -12.23
CA MET A 97 2.70 11.68 -11.35
C MET A 97 3.67 12.81 -11.68
N ASP A 98 4.89 12.46 -12.06
CA ASP A 98 5.89 13.41 -12.52
C ASP A 98 6.39 13.04 -13.92
N ARG A 99 6.31 14.02 -14.83
CA ARG A 99 6.67 13.88 -16.24
C ARG A 99 7.46 15.08 -16.76
N GLU A 100 7.99 15.93 -15.88
CA GLU A 100 8.71 17.15 -16.31
C GLU A 100 9.90 16.82 -17.23
N GLU A 101 10.68 15.79 -16.90
CA GLU A 101 11.81 15.36 -17.76
C GLU A 101 11.32 14.90 -19.15
N GLN A 102 10.17 14.23 -19.24
CA GLN A 102 9.59 13.77 -20.51
C GLN A 102 9.06 14.95 -21.33
N ILE A 103 8.38 15.90 -20.67
CA ILE A 103 7.86 17.11 -21.29
C ILE A 103 9.02 17.97 -21.81
N LYS A 104 10.08 18.13 -21.02
CA LYS A 104 11.30 18.86 -21.44
C LYS A 104 11.98 18.22 -22.64
N LYS A 105 12.17 16.89 -22.64
CA LYS A 105 12.78 16.15 -23.76
C LYS A 105 12.02 16.29 -25.07
N LYS A 106 10.69 16.37 -25.02
CA LYS A 106 9.85 16.59 -26.22
C LYS A 106 9.94 18.00 -26.79
N GLY A 107 10.42 18.98 -26.04
CA GLY A 107 10.53 20.36 -26.48
C GLY A 107 9.19 21.07 -26.68
N SER A 108 9.16 22.04 -27.60
CA SER A 108 7.97 22.84 -27.90
C SER A 108 6.94 22.01 -28.67
N ILE A 109 5.74 21.83 -28.10
CA ILE A 109 4.64 21.06 -28.70
C ILE A 109 3.42 21.98 -28.88
N LYS A 110 2.89 22.07 -30.11
CA LYS A 110 1.66 22.82 -30.38
C LYS A 110 0.47 22.17 -29.69
N THR A 111 -0.39 22.99 -29.08
CA THR A 111 -1.63 22.50 -28.45
C THR A 111 -2.61 21.99 -29.53
N PRO A 112 -3.06 20.72 -29.47
CA PRO A 112 -4.06 20.19 -30.38
C PRO A 112 -5.34 21.03 -30.40
N LYS A 113 -5.94 21.22 -31.58
CA LYS A 113 -7.15 22.05 -31.76
C LYS A 113 -8.27 21.65 -30.79
N ARG A 114 -8.48 20.34 -30.62
CA ARG A 114 -9.52 19.75 -29.76
C ARG A 114 -9.32 20.01 -28.26
N LEU A 115 -8.10 20.35 -27.83
CA LEU A 115 -7.81 20.67 -26.43
C LEU A 115 -7.96 22.16 -26.12
N LYS A 116 -8.10 23.04 -27.12
CA LYS A 116 -8.16 24.50 -26.90
C LYS A 116 -9.33 24.91 -26.01
N SER A 117 -10.52 24.39 -26.27
CA SER A 117 -11.72 24.64 -25.45
C SER A 117 -11.57 24.11 -24.02
N ILE A 118 -10.84 23.01 -23.85
CA ILE A 118 -10.58 22.34 -22.57
C ILE A 118 -9.60 23.12 -21.69
N LEU A 119 -8.69 23.93 -22.28
CA LEU A 119 -7.73 24.74 -21.52
C LEU A 119 -8.43 25.65 -20.50
N SER A 120 -9.58 26.23 -20.86
CA SER A 120 -10.39 27.03 -19.94
C SER A 120 -10.91 26.23 -18.74
N LEU A 121 -11.27 24.96 -18.95
CA LEU A 121 -11.72 24.06 -17.87
C LEU A 121 -10.56 23.64 -16.97
N LEU A 122 -9.38 23.43 -17.53
CA LEU A 122 -8.16 23.10 -16.78
C LEU A 122 -7.69 24.29 -15.94
N GLU A 123 -7.74 25.50 -16.48
CA GLU A 123 -7.45 26.74 -15.78
C GLU A 123 -8.43 26.94 -14.60
N ARG A 124 -9.74 26.74 -14.80
CA ARG A 124 -10.73 26.70 -13.70
C ARG A 124 -10.43 25.62 -12.67
N THR A 125 -9.98 24.44 -13.08
CA THR A 125 -9.58 23.35 -12.16
C THR A 125 -8.43 23.80 -11.27
N MET A 126 -7.44 24.46 -11.85
CA MET A 126 -6.33 25.03 -11.09
C MET A 126 -6.84 26.05 -10.08
N TRP A 127 -7.60 27.05 -10.51
CA TRP A 127 -8.11 28.09 -9.61
C TRP A 127 -8.94 27.50 -8.45
N ARG A 128 -9.81 26.53 -8.76
CA ARG A 128 -10.59 25.80 -7.76
C ARG A 128 -9.73 25.02 -6.78
N HIS A 129 -8.68 24.35 -7.27
CA HIS A 129 -7.68 23.70 -6.42
C HIS A 129 -7.01 24.69 -5.46
N HIS A 130 -6.61 25.87 -5.95
CA HIS A 130 -5.96 26.90 -5.12
C HIS A 130 -6.86 27.42 -4.00
N LYS A 131 -8.16 27.57 -4.28
CA LYS A 131 -9.16 28.01 -3.31
C LYS A 131 -9.67 26.89 -2.39
N CYS A 132 -9.33 25.63 -2.67
CA CYS A 132 -9.84 24.50 -1.92
C CYS A 132 -9.21 24.44 -0.53
N GLY A 133 -10.02 24.65 0.51
CA GLY A 133 -9.64 24.47 1.90
C GLY A 133 -9.60 23.00 2.31
N TYR A 134 -8.62 22.24 1.84
CA TYR A 134 -8.51 20.80 2.09
C TYR A 134 -8.57 20.41 3.57
N ARG A 135 -7.89 21.16 4.45
CA ARG A 135 -7.85 20.91 5.90
C ARG A 135 -9.19 21.20 6.59
N PRO A 136 -9.83 22.37 6.40
CA PRO A 136 -11.19 22.60 6.91
C PRO A 136 -12.20 21.56 6.45
N LEU A 137 -12.14 21.13 5.19
CA LEU A 137 -13.01 20.07 4.67
C LEU A 137 -12.77 18.73 5.36
N LEU A 138 -11.50 18.37 5.55
CA LEU A 138 -11.13 17.15 6.25
C LEU A 138 -11.66 17.18 7.69
N GLN A 139 -11.46 18.29 8.40
CA GLN A 139 -11.95 18.45 9.76
C GLN A 139 -13.47 18.35 9.88
N LYS A 140 -14.21 18.89 8.90
CA LYS A 140 -15.68 18.83 8.88
C LYS A 140 -16.22 17.43 8.63
N ILE A 141 -15.60 16.67 7.73
CA ILE A 141 -16.11 15.37 7.27
C ILE A 141 -15.54 14.22 8.10
N CYS A 142 -14.26 14.31 8.44
CA CYS A 142 -13.52 13.32 9.19
C CYS A 142 -12.70 14.03 10.28
N PRO A 143 -13.35 14.43 11.39
CA PRO A 143 -12.65 15.05 12.50
C PRO A 143 -11.64 14.08 13.09
N SER A 144 -10.56 14.64 13.66
CA SER A 144 -9.53 13.84 14.35
C SER A 144 -10.18 12.95 15.41
N LYS A 145 -9.77 11.69 15.43
CA LYS A 145 -10.25 10.69 16.40
C LYS A 145 -9.45 10.74 17.71
N LEU A 146 -8.38 11.51 17.73
CA LEU A 146 -7.59 11.83 18.92
C LEU A 146 -8.28 12.99 19.66
N LYS A 147 -9.36 12.70 20.38
CA LYS A 147 -9.98 13.72 21.25
C LYS A 147 -9.18 13.84 22.56
N SER A 148 -8.60 15.02 22.76
CA SER A 148 -8.07 15.49 24.03
C SER A 148 -9.26 15.77 24.97
N ASN A 149 -9.47 14.91 25.98
CA ASN A 149 -10.43 15.21 27.05
C ASN A 149 -9.80 16.03 28.19
N HIS A 150 -8.51 16.38 28.11
CA HIS A 150 -7.84 17.28 29.03
C HIS A 150 -6.88 18.17 28.27
N SER A 151 -7.00 19.49 28.45
CA SER A 151 -6.12 20.53 27.92
C SER A 151 -4.65 20.10 27.90
N GLY A 152 -4.16 19.70 26.72
CA GLY A 152 -2.85 19.13 26.52
C GLY A 152 -2.87 18.12 25.39
N SER A 153 -1.79 18.06 24.60
CA SER A 153 -1.48 16.93 23.73
C SER A 153 -1.73 15.63 24.50
N LEU A 154 -2.29 14.59 23.87
CA LEU A 154 -2.25 13.24 24.45
C LEU A 154 -0.82 12.97 24.90
N ASP A 155 -0.64 12.74 26.20
CA ASP A 155 0.68 12.52 26.76
C ASP A 155 1.29 11.29 26.08
N SER A 156 2.54 11.42 25.63
CA SER A 156 3.28 10.32 25.00
C SER A 156 3.27 9.08 25.90
N SER A 157 3.23 9.26 27.22
CA SER A 157 3.07 8.18 28.21
C SER A 157 1.74 7.43 28.07
N VAL A 158 0.62 8.14 27.89
CA VAL A 158 -0.72 7.59 27.70
C VAL A 158 -0.84 6.88 26.35
N ILE A 159 -0.22 7.43 25.30
CA ILE A 159 -0.15 6.74 24.00
C ILE A 159 0.69 5.46 24.13
N LEU A 160 1.85 5.50 24.80
CA LEU A 160 2.65 4.30 25.08
C LEU A 160 1.88 3.28 25.93
N GLU A 161 1.12 3.71 26.93
CA GLU A 161 0.35 2.82 27.80
C GLU A 161 -0.85 2.20 27.07
N MET A 162 -1.54 2.97 26.22
CA MET A 162 -2.57 2.48 25.29
C MET A 162 -1.99 1.50 24.26
N MET A 163 -0.70 1.61 23.95
CA MET A 163 -0.01 0.83 22.92
C MET A 163 0.96 -0.24 23.43
N SER A 164 1.19 -0.32 24.75
CA SER A 164 2.02 -1.35 25.36
C SER A 164 1.27 -2.68 25.33
N GLU A 165 1.95 -3.71 24.83
CA GLU A 165 1.45 -5.09 24.83
C GLU A 165 1.34 -5.67 26.27
N ASP A 166 1.84 -4.95 27.29
CA ASP A 166 2.04 -5.40 28.67
C ASP A 166 0.77 -5.65 29.49
N SER A 167 -0.41 -5.70 28.86
CA SER A 167 -1.61 -6.10 29.58
C SER A 167 -2.66 -6.57 28.58
N PHE A 168 -2.54 -7.79 28.09
CA PHE A 168 -3.62 -8.79 28.04
C PHE A 168 -3.05 -10.13 27.57
N GLN A 169 -3.39 -11.20 28.29
CA GLN A 169 -3.32 -12.57 27.78
C GLN A 169 -4.02 -12.61 26.41
N LEU A 170 -3.24 -12.91 25.37
CA LEU A 170 -3.73 -13.10 24.00
C LEU A 170 -4.77 -14.22 23.97
N ASN A 171 -6.05 -13.87 24.02
CA ASN A 171 -7.11 -14.73 23.49
C ASN A 171 -6.97 -14.72 21.97
N SER A 172 -6.04 -15.53 21.46
CA SER A 172 -5.83 -15.76 20.04
C SER A 172 -7.01 -16.58 19.50
N GLN A 173 -8.14 -15.92 19.23
CA GLN A 173 -9.15 -16.21 18.23
C GLN A 173 -10.34 -15.28 18.50
N ALA A 174 -10.85 -14.64 17.45
CA ALA A 174 -12.11 -13.94 17.53
C ALA A 174 -13.17 -14.91 18.08
N PHE A 175 -13.69 -14.62 19.27
CA PHE A 175 -15.00 -15.10 19.67
C PHE A 175 -15.98 -14.57 18.62
N HIS A 176 -16.36 -15.42 17.67
CA HIS A 176 -17.68 -15.30 17.07
C HIS A 176 -18.67 -15.46 18.23
N PRO A 177 -19.72 -14.62 18.36
CA PRO A 177 -20.75 -14.79 19.38
C PRO A 177 -21.68 -15.97 19.06
N ASN A 178 -21.12 -17.08 18.58
CA ASN A 178 -21.81 -18.35 18.49
C ASN A 178 -21.16 -19.25 19.51
N HIS A 179 -21.89 -19.47 20.61
CA HIS A 179 -21.66 -20.49 21.63
C HIS A 179 -20.90 -21.71 21.08
N THR A 180 -19.57 -21.73 21.25
CA THR A 180 -18.77 -22.93 21.05
C THR A 180 -18.33 -23.37 22.43
N VAL A 181 -19.22 -24.14 23.05
CA VAL A 181 -18.94 -24.80 24.31
C VAL A 181 -17.93 -25.90 24.00
N SER A 182 -16.79 -25.89 24.69
CA SER A 182 -15.79 -26.95 24.50
C SER A 182 -16.30 -28.19 25.23
N PHE A 183 -16.46 -29.29 24.51
CA PHE A 183 -16.97 -30.54 25.10
C PHE A 183 -15.81 -31.46 25.48
N ASP A 184 -15.96 -32.21 26.56
CA ASP A 184 -15.05 -33.30 26.90
C ASP A 184 -15.27 -34.53 26.01
N SER A 185 -14.47 -35.58 26.22
CA SER A 185 -14.55 -36.85 25.49
C SER A 185 -15.91 -37.56 25.60
N THR A 186 -16.79 -37.10 26.50
CA THR A 186 -18.13 -37.61 26.76
C THR A 186 -19.24 -36.64 26.33
N GLY A 187 -18.90 -35.53 25.65
CA GLY A 187 -19.88 -34.57 25.15
C GLY A 187 -20.40 -33.60 26.21
N GLN A 188 -19.72 -33.45 27.36
CA GLN A 188 -20.11 -32.53 28.42
C GLN A 188 -19.38 -31.18 28.32
N PRO A 189 -20.08 -30.06 28.56
CA PRO A 189 -19.54 -28.73 28.42
C PRO A 189 -18.50 -28.41 29.52
N ILE A 190 -17.25 -28.15 29.11
CA ILE A 190 -16.15 -27.78 30.00
C ILE A 190 -16.31 -26.30 30.37
N SER A 191 -16.76 -26.04 31.60
CA SER A 191 -16.79 -24.69 32.17
C SER A 191 -15.49 -24.41 32.91
N ALA A 192 -14.64 -23.54 32.37
CA ALA A 192 -13.41 -23.12 33.03
C ALA A 192 -13.73 -22.24 34.26
N GLN A 193 -13.79 -22.85 35.44
CA GLN A 193 -13.89 -22.13 36.72
C GLN A 193 -12.58 -21.39 36.97
N GLY A 194 -12.53 -20.10 36.62
CA GLY A 194 -11.36 -19.24 36.89
C GLY A 194 -11.38 -17.86 36.24
N LEU A 195 -12.30 -17.55 35.32
CA LEU A 195 -12.29 -16.29 34.56
C LEU A 195 -13.09 -15.13 35.18
N SER A 196 -13.71 -15.30 36.35
CA SER A 196 -14.69 -14.34 36.88
C SER A 196 -14.09 -13.14 37.62
N GLN A 197 -12.84 -13.21 38.09
CA GLN A 197 -12.20 -12.10 38.81
C GLN A 197 -11.27 -11.25 37.92
N SER A 198 -10.67 -11.81 36.86
CA SER A 198 -9.83 -11.06 35.93
C SER A 198 -10.60 -10.23 34.89
N SER A 199 -11.91 -10.48 34.71
CA SER A 199 -12.73 -9.73 33.73
C SER A 199 -13.18 -8.35 34.24
N LYS A 200 -13.21 -8.11 35.56
CA LYS A 200 -13.74 -6.87 36.16
C LYS A 200 -12.73 -5.71 36.18
N GLN A 201 -11.42 -5.98 36.05
CA GLN A 201 -10.36 -4.95 36.08
C GLN A 201 -9.74 -4.64 34.71
N ALA A 202 -10.23 -5.25 33.63
CA ALA A 202 -9.84 -4.92 32.27
C ALA A 202 -10.46 -3.57 31.84
N LYS A 203 -9.91 -2.43 32.29
CA LYS A 203 -10.12 -1.14 31.61
C LYS A 203 -9.72 -1.37 30.14
N LYS A 204 -10.70 -1.51 29.24
CA LYS A 204 -10.49 -1.87 27.84
C LYS A 204 -9.62 -0.80 27.20
N LYS A 205 -8.33 -1.11 26.98
CA LYS A 205 -7.46 -0.27 26.14
C LYS A 205 -8.15 -0.10 24.78
N PRO A 206 -8.23 1.14 24.25
CA PRO A 206 -8.92 1.39 23.00
C PRO A 206 -8.19 0.67 21.87
N ARG A 207 -8.94 -0.09 21.09
CA ARG A 207 -8.38 -0.86 19.97
C ARG A 207 -7.99 0.09 18.85
N PHE A 208 -6.95 -0.21 18.07
CA PHE A 208 -6.59 0.58 16.88
C PHE A 208 -7.76 0.80 15.91
N ALA A 209 -8.74 -0.11 15.90
CA ALA A 209 -9.97 0.04 15.14
C ALA A 209 -10.78 1.32 15.50
N GLU A 210 -10.66 1.82 16.72
CA GLU A 210 -11.41 3.00 17.21
C GLU A 210 -10.89 4.30 16.61
N PHE A 211 -9.61 4.36 16.24
CA PHE A 211 -8.99 5.50 15.56
C PHE A 211 -9.17 5.44 14.03
N THR A 212 -9.88 4.44 13.51
CA THR A 212 -10.08 4.32 12.06
C THR A 212 -11.14 5.28 11.56
N CYS A 213 -10.88 5.83 10.38
CA CYS A 213 -11.87 6.52 9.58
C CYS A 213 -12.77 5.48 8.89
N SER A 214 -14.07 5.69 8.95
CA SER A 214 -15.03 4.88 8.19
C SER A 214 -14.84 5.08 6.68
N HIS A 215 -15.21 4.06 5.91
CA HIS A 215 -15.17 4.15 4.44
C HIS A 215 -16.10 5.27 3.91
N ALA A 216 -17.19 5.54 4.64
CA ALA A 216 -18.13 6.61 4.33
C ALA A 216 -17.51 8.00 4.50
N GLU A 217 -16.75 8.26 5.58
CA GLU A 217 -16.05 9.53 5.79
C GLU A 217 -15.02 9.80 4.67
N VAL A 218 -14.21 8.79 4.33
CA VAL A 218 -13.21 8.89 3.25
C VAL A 218 -13.89 9.11 1.89
N TYR A 219 -14.99 8.41 1.63
CA TYR A 219 -15.80 8.59 0.42
C TYR A 219 -16.39 10.00 0.34
N CYS A 220 -17.03 10.48 1.41
CA CYS A 220 -17.60 11.82 1.48
C CYS A 220 -16.53 12.89 1.26
N TYR A 221 -15.35 12.74 1.87
CA TYR A 221 -14.21 13.63 1.67
C TYR A 221 -13.76 13.66 0.21
N ALA A 222 -13.51 12.49 -0.39
CA ALA A 222 -13.09 12.37 -1.78
C ALA A 222 -14.10 13.02 -2.73
N VAL A 223 -15.40 12.72 -2.58
CA VAL A 223 -16.46 13.26 -3.43
C VAL A 223 -16.61 14.77 -3.27
N LEU A 224 -16.52 15.30 -2.04
CA LEU A 224 -16.63 16.73 -1.79
C LEU A 224 -15.44 17.50 -2.38
N VAL A 225 -14.22 16.99 -2.21
CA VAL A 225 -13.03 17.56 -2.84
C VAL A 225 -13.17 17.53 -4.37
N THR A 226 -13.61 16.41 -4.94
CA THR A 226 -13.85 16.31 -6.39
C THR A 226 -14.87 17.34 -6.88
N LYS A 227 -15.97 17.54 -6.16
CA LYS A 227 -17.01 18.53 -6.51
C LYS A 227 -16.46 19.96 -6.47
N LEU A 228 -15.58 20.26 -5.53
CA LEU A 228 -15.00 21.59 -5.37
C LEU A 228 -13.90 21.86 -6.41
N VAL A 229 -13.02 20.89 -6.64
CA VAL A 229 -11.83 21.06 -7.49
C VAL A 229 -12.12 20.85 -8.97
N ILE A 230 -12.83 19.79 -9.33
CA ILE A 230 -13.08 19.43 -10.73
C ILE A 230 -14.38 20.10 -11.23
N PRO A 231 -14.31 20.96 -12.26
CA PRO A 231 -15.50 21.58 -12.84
C PRO A 231 -16.56 20.56 -13.27
N PRO A 232 -17.87 20.84 -13.04
CA PRO A 232 -18.94 19.90 -13.40
C PRO A 232 -19.01 19.62 -14.90
N ALA A 233 -18.52 20.55 -15.73
CA ALA A 233 -18.42 20.39 -17.18
C ALA A 233 -17.61 19.15 -17.61
N PHE A 234 -16.60 18.72 -16.84
CA PHE A 234 -15.84 17.51 -17.17
C PHE A 234 -16.68 16.23 -17.09
N TRP A 235 -17.71 16.20 -16.24
CA TRP A 235 -18.60 15.07 -16.11
C TRP A 235 -19.73 15.09 -17.15
N GLY A 236 -20.01 16.25 -17.75
CA GLY A 236 -21.10 16.45 -18.71
C GLY A 236 -22.47 16.53 -18.04
N SER A 237 -22.88 15.46 -17.35
CA SER A 237 -24.19 15.35 -16.70
C SER A 237 -24.12 14.92 -15.24
N LYS A 238 -25.21 15.18 -14.49
CA LYS A 238 -25.38 14.68 -13.12
C LYS A 238 -25.38 13.15 -13.06
N LYS A 239 -25.87 12.48 -14.12
CA LYS A 239 -25.88 11.02 -14.25
C LYS A 239 -24.46 10.46 -14.30
N ASN A 240 -23.60 11.00 -15.18
CA ASN A 240 -22.19 10.64 -15.25
C ASN A 240 -21.46 10.88 -13.92
N PHE A 241 -21.74 12.01 -13.25
CA PHE A 241 -21.13 12.26 -11.95
C PHE A 241 -21.59 11.25 -10.88
N ALA A 242 -22.84 10.77 -10.92
CA ALA A 242 -23.31 9.71 -10.04
C ALA A 242 -22.61 8.37 -10.31
N VAL A 243 -22.36 8.03 -11.57
CA VAL A 243 -21.54 6.86 -11.95
C VAL A 243 -20.14 6.99 -11.36
N VAL A 244 -19.48 8.15 -11.52
CA VAL A 244 -18.16 8.40 -10.97
C VAL A 244 -18.14 8.28 -9.45
N LYS A 245 -19.16 8.79 -8.74
CA LYS A 245 -19.31 8.59 -7.29
C LYS A 245 -19.36 7.12 -6.90
N SER A 246 -20.19 6.33 -7.58
CA SER A 246 -20.26 4.87 -7.35
C SER A 246 -18.89 4.21 -7.55
N LYS A 247 -18.16 4.59 -8.60
CA LYS A 247 -16.81 4.07 -8.87
C LYS A 247 -15.78 4.50 -7.82
N ILE A 248 -15.86 5.72 -7.28
CA ILE A 248 -15.04 6.17 -6.14
C ILE A 248 -15.34 5.32 -4.90
N GLN A 249 -16.63 5.06 -4.61
CA GLN A 249 -17.03 4.22 -3.49
C GLN A 249 -16.45 2.81 -3.62
N THR A 250 -16.60 2.18 -4.79
CA THR A 250 -16.02 0.86 -5.07
C THR A 250 -14.51 0.86 -4.86
N LEU A 251 -13.78 1.87 -5.34
CA LEU A 251 -12.32 1.94 -5.16
C LEU A 251 -11.91 2.04 -3.69
N ILE A 252 -12.66 2.76 -2.87
CA ILE A 252 -12.39 2.96 -1.44
C ILE A 252 -12.74 1.70 -0.64
N SER A 253 -13.86 1.03 -0.96
CA SER A 253 -14.33 -0.17 -0.26
C SER A 253 -13.68 -1.48 -0.72
N ALA A 254 -13.04 -1.49 -1.89
CA ALA A 254 -12.41 -2.68 -2.44
C ALA A 254 -11.27 -3.19 -1.56
N ARG A 255 -11.10 -4.51 -1.46
CA ARG A 255 -10.02 -5.14 -0.67
C ARG A 255 -8.64 -4.89 -1.28
N ARG A 256 -7.58 -5.19 -0.52
CA ARG A 256 -6.19 -4.90 -0.88
C ARG A 256 -5.78 -5.40 -2.28
N TYR A 257 -6.12 -6.65 -2.60
CA TYR A 257 -5.69 -7.31 -3.84
C TYR A 257 -6.74 -7.25 -4.96
N GLU A 258 -7.82 -6.48 -4.78
CA GLU A 258 -8.84 -6.31 -5.80
C GLU A 258 -8.38 -5.35 -6.89
N THR A 259 -8.50 -5.82 -8.14
CA THR A 259 -8.14 -5.08 -9.33
C THR A 259 -9.25 -4.12 -9.75
N PHE A 260 -8.88 -2.88 -10.05
CA PHE A 260 -9.80 -1.86 -10.55
C PHE A 260 -9.29 -1.38 -11.91
N THR A 261 -10.05 -1.59 -12.97
CA THR A 261 -9.60 -1.35 -14.36
C THR A 261 -10.26 -0.14 -14.98
N LEU A 262 -9.61 0.44 -15.99
CA LEU A 262 -10.17 1.56 -16.75
C LEU A 262 -11.50 1.19 -17.43
N HIS A 263 -11.64 -0.05 -17.90
CA HIS A 263 -12.91 -0.55 -18.42
C HIS A 263 -14.04 -0.45 -17.40
N SER A 264 -13.81 -0.88 -16.16
CA SER A 264 -14.84 -0.79 -15.11
C SER A 264 -15.27 0.64 -14.83
N ILE A 265 -14.37 1.62 -14.95
CA ILE A 265 -14.69 3.04 -14.76
C ILE A 265 -15.57 3.57 -15.90
N LEU A 266 -15.31 3.15 -17.14
CA LEU A 266 -16.04 3.61 -18.33
C LEU A 266 -17.44 3.04 -18.46
N GLN A 267 -17.72 1.89 -17.83
CA GLN A 267 -19.03 1.28 -17.87
C GLN A 267 -20.11 2.25 -17.35
N ASN A 268 -21.19 2.39 -18.12
CA ASN A 268 -22.34 3.26 -17.87
C ASN A 268 -22.02 4.77 -17.91
N PHE A 269 -20.84 5.17 -18.39
CA PHE A 269 -20.50 6.58 -18.58
C PHE A 269 -20.89 7.06 -19.99
N SER A 270 -21.75 8.08 -20.07
CA SER A 270 -22.22 8.66 -21.33
C SER A 270 -21.18 9.63 -21.90
N THR A 271 -20.58 9.29 -23.06
CA THR A 271 -19.67 10.18 -23.79
C THR A 271 -20.39 11.33 -24.50
N SER A 272 -21.67 11.14 -24.85
CA SER A 272 -22.48 12.16 -25.54
C SER A 272 -22.81 13.36 -24.64
N ASP A 273 -22.93 13.13 -23.33
CA ASP A 273 -23.26 14.19 -22.36
C ASP A 273 -22.10 15.17 -22.14
N CYS A 274 -20.88 14.83 -22.57
CA CYS A 274 -19.68 15.60 -22.33
C CYS A 274 -19.39 16.57 -23.49
N GLU A 275 -19.91 17.80 -23.41
CA GLU A 275 -19.72 18.83 -24.44
C GLU A 275 -18.24 19.10 -24.77
N TRP A 276 -17.36 19.03 -23.77
CA TRP A 276 -15.93 19.29 -23.92
C TRP A 276 -15.19 18.26 -24.79
N LEU A 277 -15.79 17.09 -25.03
CA LEU A 277 -15.24 16.07 -25.94
C LEU A 277 -15.55 16.39 -27.41
N MET A 278 -16.56 17.23 -27.67
CA MET A 278 -17.04 17.54 -29.01
C MET A 278 -16.05 18.48 -29.74
N PRO A 279 -15.93 18.38 -31.07
CA PRO A 279 -15.11 19.32 -31.83
C PRO A 279 -15.71 20.73 -31.77
N ASP A 280 -14.83 21.74 -31.80
CA ASP A 280 -15.18 23.16 -31.66
C ASP A 280 -15.72 23.78 -32.98
N THR A 281 -16.51 22.99 -33.74
CA THR A 281 -17.09 23.43 -35.02
C THR A 281 -18.53 23.91 -34.83
N PRO A 282 -18.94 25.03 -35.46
CA PRO A 282 -20.31 25.51 -35.43
C PRO A 282 -21.20 24.51 -36.17
N GLY A 283 -21.80 23.58 -35.43
CA GLY A 283 -22.58 22.47 -35.95
C GLY A 283 -22.37 21.15 -35.19
N ALA A 284 -21.25 20.97 -34.50
CA ALA A 284 -20.96 19.77 -33.72
C ALA A 284 -22.04 19.50 -32.65
N ARG A 285 -22.54 20.55 -31.99
CA ARG A 285 -23.61 20.48 -30.98
C ARG A 285 -24.97 20.06 -31.54
N LYS A 286 -25.18 20.16 -32.86
CA LYS A 286 -26.42 19.81 -33.57
C LYS A 286 -26.29 18.51 -34.38
N GLN A 287 -25.13 17.85 -34.38
CA GLN A 287 -24.91 16.61 -35.11
C GLN A 287 -25.60 15.43 -34.41
N SER A 288 -26.68 14.92 -35.01
CA SER A 288 -27.41 13.72 -34.57
C SER A 288 -26.61 12.42 -34.75
N ARG A 289 -25.72 12.37 -35.76
CA ARG A 289 -24.88 11.21 -36.07
C ARG A 289 -23.40 11.51 -35.85
N VAL A 290 -22.75 10.73 -35.00
CA VAL A 290 -21.30 10.82 -34.71
C VAL A 290 -20.57 9.78 -35.56
N SER A 291 -19.55 10.18 -36.31
CA SER A 291 -18.73 9.24 -37.07
C SER A 291 -17.96 8.30 -36.13
N VAL A 292 -17.63 7.09 -36.60
CA VAL A 292 -16.86 6.12 -35.81
C VAL A 292 -15.52 6.70 -35.38
N THR A 293 -14.83 7.41 -36.28
CA THR A 293 -13.55 8.08 -36.00
C THR A 293 -13.67 9.14 -34.91
N ASP A 294 -14.74 9.93 -34.93
CA ASP A 294 -14.97 10.95 -33.90
C ASP A 294 -15.33 10.31 -32.55
N SER A 295 -16.17 9.28 -32.55
CA SER A 295 -16.54 8.51 -31.35
C SER A 295 -15.32 7.88 -30.67
N LEU A 296 -14.42 7.28 -31.45
CA LEU A 296 -13.16 6.73 -30.95
C LEU A 296 -12.29 7.82 -30.32
N LYS A 297 -12.18 8.99 -30.95
CA LYS A 297 -11.38 10.10 -30.42
C LYS A 297 -11.96 10.71 -29.15
N ARG A 298 -13.28 10.85 -29.05
CA ARG A 298 -13.98 11.26 -27.81
C ARG A 298 -13.69 10.27 -26.69
N THR A 299 -13.78 8.97 -27.00
CA THR A 299 -13.51 7.90 -26.04
C THR A 299 -12.05 7.90 -25.58
N GLU A 300 -11.10 8.19 -26.47
CA GLU A 300 -9.67 8.31 -26.14
C GLU A 300 -9.41 9.46 -25.16
N LEU A 301 -9.93 10.66 -25.43
CA LEU A 301 -9.82 11.82 -24.53
C LEU A 301 -10.44 11.54 -23.16
N LEU A 302 -11.62 10.90 -23.14
CA LEU A 302 -12.28 10.53 -21.90
C LEU A 302 -11.45 9.51 -21.10
N LYS A 303 -10.87 8.51 -21.76
CA LYS A 303 -9.98 7.52 -21.16
C LYS A 303 -8.78 8.17 -20.48
N GLU A 304 -8.14 9.13 -21.15
CA GLU A 304 -7.01 9.87 -20.57
C GLU A 304 -7.42 10.67 -19.33
N PHE A 305 -8.52 11.41 -19.43
CA PHE A 305 -9.03 12.21 -18.33
C PHE A 305 -9.41 11.34 -17.12
N LEU A 306 -10.17 10.26 -17.31
CA LEU A 306 -10.59 9.37 -16.23
C LEU A 306 -9.40 8.63 -15.62
N PHE A 307 -8.44 8.19 -16.44
CA PHE A 307 -7.21 7.60 -15.93
C PHE A 307 -6.44 8.60 -15.06
N TRP A 308 -6.22 9.83 -15.56
CA TRP A 308 -5.56 10.89 -14.80
C TRP A 308 -6.32 11.22 -13.50
N TYR A 309 -7.64 11.30 -13.55
CA TYR A 309 -8.47 11.58 -12.37
C TYR A 309 -8.31 10.49 -11.29
N PHE A 310 -8.40 9.21 -11.65
CA PHE A 310 -8.28 8.12 -10.67
C PHE A 310 -6.84 7.89 -10.21
N ASP A 311 -5.86 7.84 -11.12
CA ASP A 311 -4.45 7.56 -10.82
C ASP A 311 -3.72 8.78 -10.24
N SER A 312 -3.87 9.94 -10.86
CA SER A 312 -3.04 11.11 -10.55
C SER A 312 -3.71 12.12 -9.64
N PHE A 313 -5.04 12.15 -9.54
CA PHE A 313 -5.75 13.06 -8.63
C PHE A 313 -6.28 12.35 -7.37
N LEU A 314 -7.14 11.34 -7.52
CA LEU A 314 -7.84 10.68 -6.41
C LEU A 314 -6.90 9.86 -5.53
N ILE A 315 -6.03 9.03 -6.13
CA ILE A 315 -5.08 8.23 -5.36
C ILE A 315 -4.15 9.12 -4.53
N PRO A 316 -3.48 10.14 -5.08
CA PRO A 316 -2.63 11.04 -4.29
C PRO A 316 -3.38 11.84 -3.25
N LEU A 317 -4.64 12.23 -3.53
CA LEU A 317 -5.50 12.87 -2.55
C LEU A 317 -5.73 11.98 -1.33
N ILE A 318 -6.18 10.73 -1.54
CA ILE A 318 -6.41 9.79 -0.42
C ILE A 318 -5.09 9.50 0.29
N ARG A 319 -4.03 9.19 -0.46
CA ARG A 319 -2.68 8.86 0.03
C ARG A 319 -2.08 9.95 0.93
N THR A 320 -2.36 11.22 0.66
CA THR A 320 -1.77 12.34 1.43
C THR A 320 -2.54 12.63 2.71
N ASN A 321 -3.86 12.41 2.72
CA ASN A 321 -4.74 12.75 3.85
C ASN A 321 -5.01 11.57 4.78
N PHE A 322 -4.89 10.34 4.27
CA PHE A 322 -5.15 9.12 5.02
C PHE A 322 -4.00 8.13 4.89
N TYR A 323 -3.59 7.56 6.02
CA TYR A 323 -2.72 6.41 6.06
C TYR A 323 -3.56 5.15 5.80
N VAL A 324 -3.30 4.52 4.66
CA VAL A 324 -4.04 3.34 4.21
C VAL A 324 -3.24 2.08 4.52
N THR A 325 -3.79 1.21 5.36
CA THR A 325 -3.14 -0.06 5.72
C THR A 325 -4.15 -1.20 5.86
N GLU A 326 -3.69 -2.43 5.72
CA GLU A 326 -4.36 -3.61 6.25
C GLU A 326 -3.97 -3.83 7.72
N SER A 327 -4.75 -4.66 8.43
CA SER A 327 -4.39 -5.19 9.74
C SER A 327 -4.45 -6.71 9.68
N SER A 328 -3.57 -7.38 10.44
CA SER A 328 -3.56 -8.83 10.56
C SER A 328 -4.91 -9.39 11.04
N ALA A 329 -5.60 -8.65 11.93
CA ALA A 329 -6.91 -9.05 12.45
C ALA A 329 -8.00 -9.06 11.37
N PHE A 330 -7.95 -8.12 10.42
CA PHE A 330 -8.97 -7.94 9.38
C PHE A 330 -8.54 -8.44 7.99
N ARG A 331 -7.44 -9.21 7.91
CA ARG A 331 -6.88 -9.82 6.69
C ARG A 331 -6.69 -8.83 5.54
N ASN A 332 -7.55 -8.89 4.52
CA ASN A 332 -7.44 -8.09 3.29
C ASN A 332 -8.35 -6.84 3.29
N LYS A 333 -9.06 -6.59 4.40
CA LYS A 333 -9.86 -5.37 4.56
C LYS A 333 -8.93 -4.18 4.75
N ILE A 334 -9.26 -3.08 4.07
CA ILE A 334 -8.51 -1.85 4.15
C ILE A 334 -9.01 -1.04 5.36
N LEU A 335 -8.08 -0.49 6.12
CA LEU A 335 -8.30 0.48 7.17
C LEU A 335 -7.71 1.82 6.73
N TYR A 336 -8.44 2.88 7.06
CA TYR A 336 -8.03 4.25 6.82
C TYR A 336 -7.81 4.92 8.17
N PHE A 337 -6.66 5.57 8.33
CA PHE A 337 -6.37 6.43 9.47
C PHE A 337 -6.13 7.83 8.96
N ARG A 338 -6.51 8.87 9.71
CA ARG A 338 -6.15 10.23 9.34
C ARG A 338 -4.63 10.38 9.44
N GLN A 339 -4.00 11.05 8.48
CA GLN A 339 -2.54 11.05 8.37
C GLN A 339 -1.84 11.73 9.57
N ASP A 340 -2.44 12.79 10.10
CA ASP A 340 -2.00 13.49 11.32
C ASP A 340 -2.24 12.67 12.60
N ASP A 341 -3.39 12.02 12.71
CA ASP A 341 -3.67 11.11 13.83
C ASP A 341 -2.65 9.96 13.83
N TRP A 342 -2.39 9.35 12.66
CA TRP A 342 -1.43 8.26 12.51
C TRP A 342 0.00 8.69 12.86
N GLU A 343 0.43 9.89 12.45
CA GLU A 343 1.75 10.41 12.81
C GLU A 343 1.88 10.62 14.32
N THR A 344 0.87 11.21 14.95
CA THR A 344 0.85 11.45 16.39
C THR A 344 0.92 10.13 17.17
N LEU A 345 0.16 9.13 16.72
CA LEU A 345 0.16 7.79 17.33
C LEU A 345 1.50 7.06 17.16
N CYS A 346 2.17 7.22 16.02
CA CYS A 346 3.41 6.48 15.71
C CYS A 346 4.69 7.15 16.22
N THR A 347 4.69 8.47 16.45
CA THR A 347 5.88 9.21 16.90
C THR A 347 6.53 8.62 18.17
N PRO A 348 5.80 8.44 19.28
CA PRO A 348 6.38 7.86 20.49
C PRO A 348 6.87 6.41 20.31
N LEU A 349 6.22 5.64 19.43
CA LEU A 349 6.63 4.27 19.12
C LEU A 349 7.95 4.22 18.35
N ILE A 350 8.13 5.13 17.41
CA ILE A 350 9.37 5.26 16.65
C ILE A 350 10.51 5.68 17.57
N GLU A 351 10.25 6.58 18.52
CA GLU A 351 11.21 6.98 19.55
C GLU A 351 11.61 5.78 20.41
N LYS A 352 10.65 5.01 20.95
CA LYS A 352 10.95 3.78 21.70
C LYS A 352 11.77 2.77 20.89
N LEU A 353 11.40 2.54 19.63
CA LEU A 353 12.14 1.63 18.75
C LEU A 353 13.59 2.09 18.51
N THR A 354 13.83 3.40 18.48
CA THR A 354 15.16 3.99 18.29
C THR A 354 16.00 3.98 19.56
N THR A 355 15.38 3.80 20.72
CA THR A 355 16.07 3.72 22.02
C THR A 355 16.35 2.27 22.42
N ASP A 356 15.36 1.39 22.30
CA ASP A 356 15.41 0.04 22.87
C ASP A 356 15.84 -1.03 21.85
N THR A 357 15.36 -0.94 20.60
CA THR A 357 15.48 -2.02 19.59
C THR A 357 16.54 -1.77 18.54
N PHE A 358 16.70 -0.51 18.11
CA PHE A 358 17.63 -0.12 17.07
C PHE A 358 18.65 0.88 17.61
N GLN A 359 19.89 0.78 17.14
CA GLN A 359 20.90 1.78 17.42
C GLN A 359 20.86 2.87 16.33
N LYS A 360 20.80 4.13 16.76
CA LYS A 360 20.90 5.27 15.84
C LYS A 360 22.34 5.43 15.35
N LEU A 361 22.53 5.37 14.04
CA LEU A 361 23.83 5.61 13.39
C LEU A 361 23.90 7.01 12.80
N ARG A 362 25.10 7.60 12.77
CA ARG A 362 25.33 8.85 12.01
C ARG A 362 25.31 8.54 10.53
N ARG A 363 25.04 9.57 9.74
CA ARG A 363 24.93 9.42 8.28
C ARG A 363 26.25 9.00 7.65
N GLU A 364 27.36 9.58 8.10
CA GLU A 364 28.70 9.25 7.63
C GLU A 364 29.05 7.79 7.90
N ASP A 365 28.88 7.32 9.15
CA ASP A 365 29.11 5.92 9.53
C ASP A 365 28.23 4.96 8.69
N ALA A 366 26.96 5.32 8.48
CA ALA A 366 26.04 4.51 7.70
C ALA A 366 26.44 4.45 6.21
N GLU A 367 26.90 5.57 5.64
CA GLU A 367 27.42 5.61 4.28
C GLU A 367 28.67 4.75 4.15
N GLU A 368 29.62 4.84 5.08
CA GLU A 368 30.83 4.01 5.09
C GLU A 368 30.50 2.50 5.16
N ILE A 369 29.61 2.09 6.07
CA ILE A 369 29.15 0.69 6.18
C ILE A 369 28.51 0.22 4.87
N LEU A 370 27.74 1.06 4.19
CA LEU A 370 27.10 0.73 2.92
C LEU A 370 28.11 0.62 1.77
N HIS A 371 29.24 1.33 1.83
CA HIS A 371 30.34 1.14 0.87
C HIS A 371 31.11 -0.16 1.11
N GLN A 372 31.27 -0.56 2.38
CA GLN A 372 32.04 -1.74 2.77
C GLN A 372 31.31 -3.07 2.52
N ARG A 373 29.98 -3.06 2.43
CA ARG A 373 29.18 -4.30 2.35
C ARG A 373 28.24 -4.32 1.15
N ARG A 374 27.99 -5.52 0.64
CA ARG A 374 27.03 -5.75 -0.45
C ARG A 374 25.56 -5.67 -0.02
N LEU A 375 25.30 -5.80 1.28
CA LEU A 375 23.96 -5.69 1.86
C LEU A 375 23.53 -4.21 1.98
N GLY A 376 22.46 -3.85 1.28
CA GLY A 376 21.90 -2.50 1.36
C GLY A 376 21.20 -2.18 2.69
N PHE A 377 20.31 -1.21 2.66
CA PHE A 377 19.44 -0.86 3.78
C PHE A 377 17.97 -1.16 3.48
N SER A 378 17.13 -1.08 4.51
CA SER A 378 15.72 -1.42 4.43
C SER A 378 14.86 -0.41 5.17
N PHE A 379 13.57 -0.39 4.84
CA PHE A 379 12.62 0.55 5.42
C PHE A 379 11.74 -0.16 6.45
N VAL A 380 11.62 0.45 7.63
CA VAL A 380 10.66 0.04 8.65
C VAL A 380 9.27 0.50 8.25
N ARG A 381 8.29 -0.37 8.44
CA ARG A 381 6.86 -0.10 8.26
C ARG A 381 6.12 -0.53 9.52
N LEU A 382 5.19 0.29 9.98
CA LEU A 382 4.35 -0.01 11.12
C LEU A 382 3.01 -0.61 10.66
N LEU A 383 2.65 -1.77 11.23
CA LEU A 383 1.38 -2.46 10.98
C LEU A 383 0.53 -2.44 12.27
N PRO A 384 -0.70 -1.90 12.24
CA PRO A 384 -1.56 -1.89 13.42
C PRO A 384 -2.05 -3.29 13.78
N LYS A 385 -1.91 -3.67 15.05
CA LYS A 385 -2.51 -4.85 15.68
C LYS A 385 -3.82 -4.46 16.40
N GLU A 386 -4.46 -5.41 17.10
CA GLU A 386 -5.61 -5.09 17.96
C GLU A 386 -5.21 -4.12 19.07
N THR A 387 -4.04 -4.35 19.67
CA THR A 387 -3.34 -3.49 20.62
C THR A 387 -1.88 -3.35 20.16
N GLY A 388 -1.35 -2.13 20.15
CA GLY A 388 0.02 -1.84 19.67
C GLY A 388 0.24 -1.89 18.14
N VAL A 389 1.49 -1.68 17.73
CA VAL A 389 1.95 -1.78 16.34
C VAL A 389 3.04 -2.83 16.21
N ARG A 390 3.09 -3.50 15.06
CA ARG A 390 4.21 -4.35 14.67
C ARG A 390 5.13 -3.60 13.70
N PRO A 391 6.40 -3.32 14.06
CA PRO A 391 7.38 -2.92 13.07
C PRO A 391 7.71 -4.11 12.16
N ILE A 392 7.73 -3.86 10.85
CA ILE A 392 8.10 -4.85 9.83
C ILE A 392 9.11 -4.19 8.91
N VAL A 393 10.20 -4.91 8.64
CA VAL A 393 11.27 -4.44 7.77
C VAL A 393 11.07 -4.98 6.36
N ASN A 394 11.02 -4.10 5.36
CA ASN A 394 10.83 -4.51 3.97
C ASN A 394 12.17 -4.77 3.26
N LEU A 395 12.56 -6.05 3.17
CA LEU A 395 13.81 -6.52 2.56
C LEU A 395 13.69 -6.84 1.05
N ARG A 396 12.50 -6.67 0.46
CA ARG A 396 12.25 -6.97 -0.97
C ARG A 396 12.55 -5.79 -1.88
N ARG A 397 12.58 -4.57 -1.33
CA ARG A 397 12.82 -3.36 -2.12
C ARG A 397 14.23 -3.43 -2.70
N LYS A 398 14.33 -3.18 -4.01
CA LYS A 398 15.62 -2.99 -4.70
C LYS A 398 16.02 -1.53 -4.57
N GLU A 399 17.30 -1.28 -4.39
CA GLU A 399 17.84 0.06 -4.50
C GLU A 399 17.70 0.53 -5.95
N SER A 400 17.41 1.81 -6.14
CA SER A 400 17.41 2.38 -7.49
C SER A 400 18.85 2.67 -7.85
N ALA A 401 19.33 2.16 -8.99
CA ALA A 401 20.67 2.50 -9.47
C ALA A 401 20.81 4.04 -9.52
N PRO A 402 21.95 4.61 -9.12
CA PRO A 402 22.19 6.04 -9.27
C PRO A 402 21.96 6.44 -10.73
N LYS A 403 21.26 7.56 -10.94
CA LYS A 403 20.93 8.08 -12.28
C LYS A 403 22.23 8.22 -13.09
N GLY A 404 22.43 7.37 -14.10
CA GLY A 404 23.54 7.48 -15.06
C GLY A 404 24.62 6.39 -15.01
N GLY A 405 24.57 5.43 -14.07
CA GLY A 405 25.54 4.33 -14.05
C GLY A 405 25.04 3.09 -14.81
N PHE A 406 25.83 2.59 -15.78
CA PHE A 406 25.69 1.23 -16.35
C PHE A 406 26.16 0.17 -15.32
N GLY A 407 25.66 0.23 -14.09
CA GLY A 407 25.96 -0.75 -13.04
C GLY A 407 25.01 -1.96 -13.08
N PRO A 408 25.44 -3.14 -12.60
CA PRO A 408 24.56 -4.31 -12.50
C PRO A 408 23.32 -3.97 -11.67
N TYR A 409 22.14 -4.41 -12.13
CA TYR A 409 20.87 -4.18 -11.46
C TYR A 409 20.95 -4.46 -9.95
N ALA A 410 20.65 -3.47 -9.12
CA ALA A 410 20.70 -3.61 -7.67
C ALA A 410 19.84 -4.81 -7.21
N GLN A 411 20.47 -5.75 -6.51
CA GLN A 411 19.82 -6.91 -5.94
C GLN A 411 19.12 -6.52 -4.63
N SER A 412 17.93 -7.07 -4.35
CA SER A 412 17.33 -6.88 -3.03
C SER A 412 18.08 -7.68 -1.98
N ILE A 413 18.02 -7.29 -0.70
CA ILE A 413 18.60 -8.07 0.41
C ILE A 413 18.13 -9.53 0.37
N ASN A 414 16.83 -9.77 0.11
CA ASN A 414 16.30 -11.13 -0.03
C ASN A 414 16.89 -11.94 -1.21
N GLN A 415 17.42 -11.29 -2.25
CA GLN A 415 18.07 -11.96 -3.38
C GLN A 415 19.50 -12.34 -3.03
N ILE A 416 20.21 -11.47 -2.31
CA ILE A 416 21.56 -11.71 -1.79
C ILE A 416 21.52 -12.86 -0.78
N MET A 417 20.61 -12.79 0.19
CA MET A 417 20.44 -13.82 1.23
C MET A 417 19.84 -15.13 0.72
N LYS A 418 19.36 -15.16 -0.55
CA LYS A 418 18.75 -16.36 -1.11
C LYS A 418 19.73 -17.53 -1.18
N ALA A 419 21.01 -17.25 -1.39
CA ALA A 419 22.07 -18.24 -1.40
C ALA A 419 22.18 -18.94 -0.04
N ALA A 420 22.39 -18.14 1.01
CA ALA A 420 22.43 -18.62 2.39
C ALA A 420 21.14 -19.35 2.80
N PHE A 421 19.97 -18.85 2.39
CA PHE A 421 18.70 -19.53 2.66
C PHE A 421 18.66 -20.94 2.06
N HIS A 422 19.15 -21.13 0.82
CA HIS A 422 19.18 -22.45 0.19
C HIS A 422 20.18 -23.39 0.87
N ILE A 423 21.36 -22.88 1.26
CA ILE A 423 22.38 -23.65 2.01
C ILE A 423 21.82 -24.11 3.36
N LEU A 424 21.24 -23.20 4.13
CA LEU A 424 20.61 -23.54 5.42
C LEU A 424 19.41 -24.49 5.24
N THR A 425 18.69 -24.40 4.12
CA THR A 425 17.61 -25.33 3.80
C THR A 425 18.14 -26.74 3.54
N TYR A 426 19.29 -26.87 2.85
CA TYR A 426 19.97 -28.14 2.62
C TYR A 426 20.44 -28.75 3.94
N GLU A 427 21.20 -28.01 4.76
CA GLU A 427 21.69 -28.52 6.07
C GLU A 427 20.53 -28.92 6.99
N LYS A 428 19.44 -28.16 6.97
CA LYS A 428 18.20 -28.49 7.70
C LYS A 428 17.60 -29.83 7.24
N GLU A 429 17.68 -30.16 5.96
CA GLU A 429 17.18 -31.43 5.42
C GLU A 429 18.14 -32.59 5.69
N ALA A 430 19.44 -32.39 5.50
CA ALA A 430 20.48 -33.37 5.81
C ALA A 430 20.50 -33.73 7.31
N GLN A 431 20.35 -32.75 8.19
CA GLN A 431 20.49 -32.90 9.64
C GLN A 431 19.16 -32.69 10.39
N ARG A 432 18.05 -33.21 9.85
CA ARG A 432 16.69 -32.98 10.41
C ARG A 432 16.55 -33.38 11.89
N LYS A 433 17.37 -34.32 12.38
CA LYS A 433 17.39 -34.75 13.79
C LYS A 433 17.78 -33.62 14.75
N LYS A 434 18.68 -32.70 14.36
CA LYS A 434 19.10 -31.57 15.21
C LYS A 434 17.98 -30.57 15.51
N LEU A 435 16.91 -30.55 14.70
CA LEU A 435 15.75 -29.65 14.86
C LEU A 435 14.66 -30.22 15.79
N GLY A 436 14.83 -31.47 16.26
CA GLY A 436 13.94 -32.11 17.22
C GLY A 436 12.48 -32.16 16.78
N ALA A 437 11.58 -31.66 17.65
CA ALA A 437 10.14 -31.71 17.44
C ALA A 437 9.60 -30.66 16.44
N SER A 438 10.44 -29.77 15.91
CA SER A 438 10.05 -28.67 15.04
C SER A 438 9.28 -29.13 13.79
N VAL A 439 8.34 -28.29 13.36
CA VAL A 439 7.47 -28.48 12.18
C VAL A 439 7.38 -27.16 11.44
N PHE A 440 7.50 -27.20 10.11
CA PHE A 440 7.61 -25.99 9.27
C PHE A 440 6.39 -25.76 8.37
N GLY A 441 5.35 -26.59 8.50
CA GLY A 441 4.10 -26.38 7.79
C GLY A 441 2.94 -27.27 8.27
N PRO A 442 1.69 -26.92 7.91
CA PRO A 442 0.50 -27.68 8.31
C PRO A 442 0.53 -29.14 7.86
N ASN A 443 1.11 -29.41 6.69
CA ASN A 443 1.24 -30.78 6.17
C ASN A 443 2.13 -31.65 7.07
N GLU A 444 3.24 -31.11 7.58
CA GLU A 444 4.13 -31.83 8.48
C GLU A 444 3.46 -32.10 9.83
N VAL A 445 2.71 -31.13 10.35
CA VAL A 445 1.90 -31.29 11.57
C VAL A 445 0.92 -32.45 11.40
N TYR A 446 0.18 -32.46 10.29
CA TYR A 446 -0.77 -33.53 9.99
C TYR A 446 -0.10 -34.91 9.91
N ILE A 447 1.03 -35.02 9.21
CA ILE A 447 1.76 -36.29 9.08
C ILE A 447 2.22 -36.80 10.45
N LYS A 448 2.84 -35.95 11.28
CA LYS A 448 3.30 -36.34 12.63
C LYS A 448 2.13 -36.73 13.53
N LEU A 449 1.03 -35.96 13.50
CA LEU A 449 -0.14 -36.21 14.33
C LEU A 449 -0.88 -37.48 13.91
N LYS A 450 -0.96 -37.77 12.61
CA LYS A 450 -1.49 -39.02 12.07
C LYS A 450 -0.65 -40.22 12.54
N ALA A 451 0.67 -40.14 12.41
CA ALA A 451 1.57 -41.19 12.86
C ALA A 451 1.46 -41.44 14.38
N TYR A 452 1.39 -40.37 15.18
CA TYR A 452 1.18 -40.45 16.62
C TYR A 452 -0.16 -41.10 16.99
N LYS A 453 -1.25 -40.70 16.32
CA LYS A 453 -2.58 -41.31 16.49
C LYS A 453 -2.56 -42.80 16.16
N THR A 454 -1.93 -43.20 15.05
CA THR A 454 -1.80 -44.61 14.66
C THR A 454 -1.02 -45.40 15.70
N LYS A 455 0.09 -44.86 16.22
CA LYS A 455 0.88 -45.49 17.28
C LYS A 455 0.10 -45.65 18.58
N LEU A 456 -0.69 -44.65 18.98
CA LEU A 456 -1.53 -44.75 20.17
C LEU A 456 -2.63 -45.80 20.02
N LEU A 457 -3.22 -45.93 18.83
CA LEU A 457 -4.23 -46.94 18.55
C LEU A 457 -3.65 -48.35 18.53
N SER A 458 -2.46 -48.56 17.95
CA SER A 458 -1.80 -49.87 17.93
C SER A 458 -1.31 -50.32 19.31
N SER A 459 -1.06 -49.37 20.21
CA SER A 459 -0.59 -49.66 21.58
C SER A 459 -1.75 -49.87 22.58
N SER A 460 -2.99 -49.63 22.16
CA SER A 460 -4.17 -49.73 23.01
C SER A 460 -4.89 -51.05 22.78
N LEU A 461 -4.88 -51.93 23.79
CA LEU A 461 -5.57 -53.23 23.78
C LEU A 461 -7.09 -53.11 23.53
N SER A 462 -7.68 -51.96 23.82
CA SER A 462 -9.11 -51.68 23.67
C SER A 462 -9.49 -51.12 22.28
N GLY A 463 -8.53 -50.83 21.39
CA GLY A 463 -8.79 -50.14 20.12
C GLY A 463 -9.31 -48.70 20.26
N LYS A 464 -9.36 -48.17 21.48
CA LYS A 464 -9.80 -46.79 21.80
C LYS A 464 -8.61 -45.90 22.11
N LEU A 465 -8.72 -44.63 21.73
CA LEU A 465 -7.72 -43.61 22.06
C LEU A 465 -7.71 -43.34 23.58
N PRO A 466 -6.54 -43.27 24.22
CA PRO A 466 -6.45 -42.87 25.63
C PRO A 466 -6.82 -41.39 25.79
N LYS A 467 -7.13 -40.97 27.02
CA LYS A 467 -7.37 -39.56 27.35
C LYS A 467 -6.08 -38.76 27.10
N LEU A 468 -6.18 -37.75 26.24
CA LEU A 468 -5.06 -36.87 25.89
C LEU A 468 -5.24 -35.49 26.54
N TYR A 469 -4.12 -34.88 26.93
CA TYR A 469 -4.07 -33.51 27.41
C TYR A 469 -3.21 -32.68 26.46
N PHE A 470 -3.62 -31.44 26.22
CA PHE A 470 -2.93 -30.52 25.32
C PHE A 470 -2.55 -29.25 26.07
N VAL A 471 -1.29 -28.83 25.94
CA VAL A 471 -0.81 -27.55 26.42
C VAL A 471 -0.43 -26.71 25.21
N LYS A 472 -0.96 -25.49 25.14
CA LYS A 472 -0.60 -24.52 24.11
C LYS A 472 0.22 -23.42 24.76
N LEU A 473 1.41 -23.18 24.22
CA LEU A 473 2.32 -22.12 24.64
C LEU A 473 2.54 -21.17 23.47
N ASP A 474 2.64 -19.88 23.76
CA ASP A 474 2.99 -18.84 22.78
C ASP A 474 4.20 -18.07 23.30
N VAL A 475 5.21 -17.90 22.45
CA VAL A 475 6.46 -17.23 22.81
C VAL A 475 6.38 -15.79 22.30
N GLN A 476 6.39 -14.84 23.23
CA GLN A 476 6.34 -13.41 22.89
C GLN A 476 7.64 -12.94 22.25
N ALA A 477 7.52 -12.04 21.26
CA ALA A 477 8.64 -11.31 20.65
C ALA A 477 9.84 -12.19 20.20
N CYS A 478 9.56 -13.41 19.71
CA CYS A 478 10.61 -14.40 19.43
C CYS A 478 11.70 -13.98 18.42
N PHE A 479 11.46 -12.95 17.60
CA PHE A 479 12.46 -12.37 16.71
C PHE A 479 13.38 -11.38 17.43
N ASP A 480 12.85 -10.64 18.39
CA ASP A 480 13.56 -9.58 19.10
C ASP A 480 14.43 -10.15 20.23
N THR A 481 14.08 -11.33 20.74
CA THR A 481 14.81 -12.05 21.80
C THR A 481 15.90 -12.99 21.28
N ILE A 482 16.28 -12.89 20.00
CA ILE A 482 17.32 -13.76 19.42
C ILE A 482 18.70 -13.25 19.83
N GLU A 483 19.40 -14.05 20.63
CA GLU A 483 20.80 -13.78 20.98
C GLU A 483 21.71 -14.07 19.78
N GLN A 484 22.19 -13.00 19.13
CA GLN A 484 22.92 -13.10 17.86
C GLN A 484 24.25 -13.85 18.00
N THR A 485 24.97 -13.69 19.11
CA THR A 485 26.24 -14.38 19.38
C THR A 485 26.05 -15.89 19.42
N LYS A 486 25.06 -16.35 20.18
CA LYS A 486 24.70 -17.77 20.28
C LYS A 486 24.18 -18.33 18.95
N LEU A 487 23.39 -17.55 18.20
CA LEU A 487 22.96 -17.94 16.86
C LEU A 487 24.15 -18.18 15.93
N LEU A 488 25.15 -17.28 15.92
CA LEU A 488 26.35 -17.43 15.10
C LEU A 488 27.18 -18.65 15.50
N GLN A 489 27.29 -18.95 16.79
CA GLN A 489 27.93 -20.18 17.27
C GLN A 489 27.22 -21.43 16.76
N ILE A 490 25.89 -21.47 16.88
CA ILE A 490 25.08 -22.58 16.38
C ILE A 490 25.24 -22.75 14.86
N LEU A 491 25.24 -21.66 14.10
CA LEU A 491 25.42 -21.70 12.65
C LEU A 491 26.77 -22.31 12.26
N ARG A 492 27.85 -21.99 12.98
CA ARG A 492 29.18 -22.60 12.77
C ARG A 492 29.20 -24.11 13.04
N THR A 493 28.36 -24.61 13.94
CA THR A 493 28.27 -26.05 14.24
C THR A 493 27.33 -26.81 13.29
N ILE A 494 26.44 -26.12 12.58
CA ILE A 494 25.48 -26.73 11.66
C ILE A 494 26.04 -26.81 10.24
N LEU A 495 26.76 -25.79 9.78
CA LEU A 495 27.37 -25.80 8.45
C LEU A 495 28.43 -26.90 8.40
N SER A 496 28.22 -27.85 7.49
CA SER A 496 29.07 -29.04 7.36
C SER A 496 30.27 -28.79 6.46
N GLU A 497 30.11 -27.94 5.45
CA GLU A 497 31.11 -27.66 4.42
C GLU A 497 31.42 -26.16 4.31
N GLU A 498 32.58 -25.82 3.77
CA GLU A 498 32.97 -24.41 3.53
C GLU A 498 32.38 -23.87 2.21
N GLU A 499 32.17 -24.75 1.23
CA GLU A 499 31.70 -24.39 -0.11
C GLU A 499 30.44 -25.16 -0.52
N TYR A 500 29.48 -24.43 -1.07
CA TYR A 500 28.23 -24.98 -1.60
C TYR A 500 27.95 -24.44 -3.01
N LEU A 501 27.54 -25.34 -3.90
CA LEU A 501 27.06 -25.02 -5.24
C LEU A 501 25.53 -24.83 -5.22
N ILE A 502 25.04 -23.81 -5.92
CA ILE A 502 23.60 -23.59 -6.09
C ILE A 502 23.16 -24.07 -7.46
N GLN A 503 22.64 -25.29 -7.51
CA GLN A 503 22.09 -25.86 -8.73
C GLN A 503 20.72 -25.23 -9.03
N ARG A 504 20.53 -24.84 -10.29
CA ARG A 504 19.25 -24.35 -10.80
C ARG A 504 18.72 -25.29 -11.87
N HIS A 505 17.61 -25.94 -11.61
CA HIS A 505 16.95 -26.80 -12.59
C HIS A 505 15.49 -26.39 -12.79
N GLY A 506 14.91 -26.80 -13.93
CA GLY A 506 13.50 -26.60 -14.24
C GLY A 506 12.72 -27.86 -13.93
N GLN A 507 11.80 -27.80 -12.97
CA GLN A 507 10.86 -28.87 -12.67
C GLN A 507 9.55 -28.63 -13.42
N VAL A 508 9.03 -29.66 -14.06
CA VAL A 508 7.71 -29.63 -14.71
C VAL A 508 6.76 -30.43 -13.84
N GLY A 509 5.66 -29.81 -13.41
CA GLY A 509 4.63 -30.46 -12.61
C GLY A 509 3.24 -30.14 -13.15
N VAL A 510 2.28 -31.01 -12.86
CA VAL A 510 0.87 -30.78 -13.18
C VAL A 510 0.19 -30.16 -11.96
N ALA A 511 -0.35 -28.97 -12.10
CA ALA A 511 -1.14 -28.31 -11.07
C ALA A 511 -2.46 -27.84 -11.66
N ALA A 512 -3.59 -28.28 -11.08
CA ALA A 512 -4.94 -27.99 -11.58
C ALA A 512 -5.11 -28.30 -13.09
N ASN A 513 -4.68 -29.51 -13.51
CA ASN A 513 -4.72 -30.01 -14.89
C ASN A 513 -3.98 -29.14 -15.93
N LYS A 514 -3.08 -28.25 -15.49
CA LYS A 514 -2.20 -27.50 -16.38
C LYS A 514 -0.74 -27.86 -16.10
N VAL A 515 0.01 -28.10 -17.17
CA VAL A 515 1.46 -28.29 -17.10
C VAL A 515 2.08 -26.96 -16.70
N LYS A 516 2.79 -26.93 -15.57
CA LYS A 516 3.47 -25.75 -15.06
C LYS A 516 4.95 -26.06 -14.92
N ARG A 517 5.77 -25.28 -15.63
CA ARG A 517 7.22 -25.25 -15.42
C ARG A 517 7.55 -24.33 -14.25
N THR A 518 8.30 -24.83 -13.28
CA THR A 518 8.80 -24.10 -12.13
C THR A 518 10.31 -24.22 -12.06
N TYR A 519 11.01 -23.12 -11.78
CA TYR A 519 12.46 -23.15 -11.62
C TYR A 519 12.78 -23.24 -10.13
N VAL A 520 13.50 -24.29 -9.76
CA VAL A 520 13.92 -24.54 -8.38
C VAL A 520 15.42 -24.25 -8.28
N LYS A 521 15.82 -23.74 -7.12
CA LYS A 521 17.21 -23.56 -6.74
C LYS A 521 17.44 -24.40 -5.49
N MET A 522 18.47 -25.22 -5.51
CA MET A 522 18.87 -26.05 -4.36
C MET A 522 20.37 -25.87 -4.16
N ALA A 523 20.80 -25.90 -2.90
CA ALA A 523 22.20 -25.93 -2.56
C ALA A 523 22.66 -27.39 -2.44
N MET A 524 23.91 -27.66 -2.80
CA MET A 524 24.61 -28.92 -2.63
C MET A 524 26.07 -28.62 -2.24
N PRO A 525 26.76 -29.50 -1.49
CA PRO A 525 28.19 -29.39 -1.23
C PRO A 525 28.98 -29.27 -2.53
N ALA A 526 30.09 -28.52 -2.54
CA ALA A 526 30.91 -28.39 -3.74
C ALA A 526 31.70 -29.67 -4.10
N GLY A 527 31.83 -30.61 -3.15
CA GLY A 527 32.56 -31.87 -3.30
C GLY A 527 31.72 -33.09 -3.71
N GLU A 528 30.41 -32.93 -3.91
CA GLU A 528 29.48 -33.95 -4.45
C GLU A 528 29.03 -33.56 -5.86
#